data_AF-K2G4Y2-F1
#
_entry.id   AF-K2G4Y2-F1
#
_cell.length_a   1.000
_cell.length_b   1.000
_cell.length_c   1.000
_cell.angle_alpha   90.00
_cell.angle_beta   90.00
_cell.angle_gamma   90.00
#
_symmetry.space_group_name_H-M   'P 1'
#
loop_
_entity.id
_entity.type
_entity.pdbx_description
1 polymer ?
#
loop_
_entity_poly.entity_id
_entity_poly.type
_entity_poly.pdbx_seq_one_letter_code
_entity_poly.pdbx_strand_id
1 'polypeptide(L)'
;MFCSMTIDDVYKPKVEIYYIWGKSGVGKSKKVFELIKASGEQMFDVIHYDNGFFSGIPSYGCSTVGWYDDFRDSDMKPSVFIRFIDYYIIPLNIKGWHVMNRYEKIYITSVQPHRSIYADLKSDDPHKHWIRRMEVIHLEDEESANSVTEIVSTWQSVILD
;
A
#
# COMPACT_ATOMS: atom_id res chain seq x y z
N MET A 1 -28.76 4.68 26.55
CA MET A 1 -27.92 3.55 26.10
C MET A 1 -28.32 3.26 24.66
N PHE A 2 -27.56 3.77 23.70
CA PHE A 2 -27.76 3.39 22.29
C PHE A 2 -27.17 1.98 22.12
N CYS A 3 -28.01 1.03 21.75
CA CYS A 3 -27.71 -0.42 21.74
C CYS A 3 -27.28 -0.92 20.35
N SER A 4 -26.93 -0.02 19.43
CA SER A 4 -26.70 -0.37 18.03
C SER A 4 -25.59 0.48 17.44
N MET A 5 -24.87 -0.11 16.48
CA MET A 5 -23.88 0.59 15.66
C MET A 5 -24.56 1.51 14.64
N THR A 6 -23.90 2.61 14.33
CA THR A 6 -24.21 3.47 13.18
C THR A 6 -23.48 2.97 11.93
N ILE A 7 -23.81 3.52 10.77
CA ILE A 7 -23.06 3.23 9.52
C ILE A 7 -21.59 3.66 9.68
N ASP A 8 -21.33 4.80 10.32
CA ASP A 8 -19.99 5.36 10.51
C ASP A 8 -19.13 4.56 11.52
N ASP A 9 -19.77 3.68 12.31
CA ASP A 9 -19.07 2.74 13.18
C ASP A 9 -18.52 1.52 12.41
N VAL A 10 -19.07 1.24 11.22
CA VAL A 10 -18.78 0.00 10.47
C VAL A 10 -18.23 0.24 9.07
N TYR A 11 -18.39 1.44 8.50
CA TYR A 11 -18.12 1.71 7.09
C TYR A 11 -17.38 3.03 6.87
N LYS A 12 -16.34 2.98 6.04
CA LYS A 12 -15.58 4.11 5.53
C LYS A 12 -16.05 4.41 4.11
N PRO A 13 -16.68 5.57 3.84
CA PRO A 13 -17.23 5.87 2.52
C PRO A 13 -16.16 6.08 1.45
N LYS A 14 -14.94 6.41 1.86
CA LYS A 14 -13.80 6.63 0.96
C LYS A 14 -12.57 5.96 1.56
N VAL A 15 -11.92 5.11 0.76
CA VAL A 15 -10.60 4.54 1.08
C VAL A 15 -9.74 4.66 -0.17
N GLU A 16 -8.65 5.40 -0.06
CA GLU A 16 -7.63 5.58 -1.10
C GLU A 16 -6.45 4.66 -0.81
N ILE A 17 -6.10 3.80 -1.75
CA ILE A 17 -4.99 2.86 -1.59
C ILE A 17 -3.95 3.14 -2.66
N TYR A 18 -2.73 3.44 -2.25
CA TYR A 18 -1.59 3.67 -3.13
C TYR A 18 -0.64 2.49 -3.01
N TYR A 19 -0.50 1.71 -4.08
CA TYR A 19 0.44 0.60 -4.15
C TYR A 19 1.68 1.01 -4.94
N ILE A 20 2.76 1.34 -4.23
CA ILE A 20 4.02 1.82 -4.78
C ILE A 20 5.01 0.67 -4.82
N TRP A 21 5.45 0.29 -6.01
CA TRP A 21 6.35 -0.85 -6.16
C TRP A 21 7.55 -0.55 -7.05
N GLY A 22 8.61 -1.31 -6.84
CA GLY A 22 9.88 -1.16 -7.56
C GLY A 22 11.02 -1.80 -6.78
N LYS A 23 12.20 -1.92 -7.39
CA LYS A 23 13.37 -2.55 -6.78
C LYS A 23 13.77 -1.88 -5.46
N SER A 24 14.61 -2.56 -4.67
CA SER A 24 15.20 -1.92 -3.49
C SER A 24 16.02 -0.71 -3.91
N GLY A 25 15.96 0.39 -3.15
CA GLY A 25 16.72 1.62 -3.45
C GLY A 25 16.05 2.65 -4.36
N VAL A 26 14.97 2.34 -5.08
CA VAL A 26 14.29 3.27 -6.04
C VAL A 26 13.54 4.46 -5.39
N GLY A 27 13.65 4.64 -4.07
CA GLY A 27 13.00 5.76 -3.38
C GLY A 27 11.50 5.59 -3.07
N LYS A 28 10.98 4.36 -2.95
CA LYS A 28 9.57 4.09 -2.57
C LYS A 28 9.14 4.83 -1.30
N SER A 29 9.93 4.72 -0.23
CA SER A 29 9.63 5.38 1.05
C SER A 29 9.68 6.91 0.91
N LYS A 30 10.65 7.45 0.15
CA LYS A 30 10.71 8.89 -0.18
C LYS A 30 9.44 9.35 -0.89
N LYS A 31 8.95 8.56 -1.85
CA LYS A 31 7.70 8.87 -2.56
C LYS A 31 6.50 8.91 -1.62
N VAL A 32 6.40 8.00 -0.65
CA VAL A 32 5.34 8.03 0.36
C VAL A 32 5.40 9.33 1.17
N PHE A 33 6.58 9.74 1.65
CA PHE A 33 6.73 10.99 2.38
C PHE A 33 6.31 12.21 1.56
N GLU A 34 6.64 12.25 0.26
CA GLU A 34 6.21 13.33 -0.64
C GLU A 34 4.68 13.37 -0.79
N LEU A 35 4.04 12.21 -0.94
CA LEU A 35 2.58 12.11 -1.08
C LEU A 35 1.85 12.51 0.21
N ILE A 36 2.33 12.06 1.36
CA ILE A 36 1.77 12.45 2.67
C ILE A 36 1.87 13.98 2.84
N LYS A 37 3.06 14.55 2.62
CA LYS A 37 3.28 16.01 2.70
C LYS A 37 2.39 16.78 1.73
N ALA A 38 2.27 16.32 0.48
CA ALA A 38 1.45 16.98 -0.54
C ALA A 38 -0.04 16.95 -0.18
N SER A 39 -0.50 15.95 0.58
CA SER A 39 -1.88 15.86 1.04
C SER A 39 -2.23 16.72 2.26
N GLY A 40 -1.23 17.36 2.89
CA GLY A 40 -1.42 18.19 4.08
C GLY A 40 -1.59 17.40 5.40
N GLU A 41 -1.50 16.08 5.34
CA GLU A 41 -1.60 15.19 6.49
C GLU A 41 -0.38 15.34 7.41
N GLN A 42 -0.62 15.49 8.71
CA GLN A 42 0.45 15.69 9.70
C GLN A 42 0.78 14.43 10.50
N MET A 43 -0.13 13.46 10.52
CA MET A 43 -0.01 12.24 11.30
C MET A 43 -0.26 11.03 10.41
N PHE A 44 0.59 10.01 10.55
CA PHE A 44 0.42 8.73 9.86
C PHE A 44 1.05 7.64 10.71
N ASP A 45 0.53 6.42 10.55
CA ASP A 45 1.04 5.24 11.23
C ASP A 45 1.91 4.44 10.24
N VAL A 46 3.11 4.03 10.67
CA VAL A 46 3.96 3.11 9.89
C VAL A 46 3.67 1.70 10.38
N ILE A 47 3.02 0.91 9.54
CA ILE A 47 2.35 -0.33 9.91
C ILE A 47 3.20 -1.51 9.49
N HIS A 48 3.34 -2.48 10.40
CA HIS A 48 3.87 -3.80 10.08
C HIS A 48 2.97 -4.88 10.66
N TYR A 49 2.90 -6.03 9.98
CA TYR A 49 2.20 -7.21 10.47
C TYR A 49 3.19 -8.34 10.70
N ASP A 50 3.22 -8.84 11.93
CA ASP A 50 4.08 -9.96 12.32
C ASP A 50 3.36 -10.86 13.34
N ASN A 51 3.50 -12.18 13.18
CA ASN A 51 2.99 -13.17 14.12
C ASN A 51 1.51 -12.99 14.52
N GLY A 52 0.67 -12.50 13.61
CA GLY A 52 -0.76 -12.30 13.87
C GLY A 52 -1.12 -10.92 14.43
N PHE A 53 -0.15 -10.02 14.60
CA PHE A 53 -0.33 -8.70 15.22
C PHE A 53 0.12 -7.58 14.30
N PHE A 54 -0.67 -6.51 14.27
CA PHE A 54 -0.27 -5.22 13.73
C PHE A 54 0.58 -4.47 14.75
N SER A 55 1.60 -3.77 14.27
CA SER A 55 2.49 -2.91 15.05
C SER A 55 2.67 -1.56 14.37
N GLY A 56 3.20 -0.58 15.13
CA GLY A 56 3.31 0.81 14.68
C GLY A 56 1.99 1.59 14.69
N ILE A 57 0.98 1.05 15.36
CA ILE A 57 -0.33 1.69 15.60
C ILE A 57 -0.42 2.02 17.09
N PRO A 58 -0.70 3.29 17.47
CA PRO A 58 -0.90 3.65 18.88
C PRO A 58 -2.09 2.92 19.51
N SER A 59 -1.98 2.54 20.77
CA SER A 59 -3.04 1.79 21.48
C SER A 59 -4.31 2.61 21.73
N TYR A 60 -4.22 3.94 21.69
CA TYR A 60 -5.33 4.86 21.88
C TYR A 60 -6.09 5.19 20.57
N GLY A 61 -5.67 4.63 19.43
CA GLY A 61 -6.31 4.86 18.13
C GLY A 61 -5.28 4.96 17.00
N CYS A 62 -5.73 4.73 15.77
CA CYS A 62 -4.93 4.94 14.57
C CYS A 62 -5.15 6.34 13.97
N SER A 63 -4.20 6.79 13.16
CA SER A 63 -4.37 7.94 12.26
C SER A 63 -5.40 7.63 11.15
N THR A 64 -5.77 8.64 10.37
CA THR A 64 -6.51 8.51 9.11
C THR A 64 -5.62 7.98 7.97
N VAL A 65 -4.30 8.11 8.11
CA VAL A 65 -3.30 7.68 7.13
C VAL A 65 -2.48 6.52 7.68
N GLY A 66 -2.46 5.41 6.95
CA GLY A 66 -1.61 4.26 7.22
C GLY A 66 -0.56 4.06 6.13
N TRP A 67 0.64 3.66 6.49
CA TRP A 67 1.69 3.26 5.56
C TRP A 67 2.24 1.89 5.94
N TYR A 68 1.95 0.88 5.12
CA TYR A 68 2.59 -0.42 5.22
C TYR A 68 3.91 -0.41 4.45
N ASP A 69 5.04 -0.35 5.17
CA ASP A 69 6.36 -0.34 4.55
C ASP A 69 6.83 -1.76 4.20
N ASP A 70 7.48 -1.86 3.05
CA ASP A 70 8.07 -3.09 2.51
C ASP A 70 7.19 -4.37 2.50
N PHE A 71 5.88 -4.24 2.22
CA PHE A 71 4.93 -5.36 2.16
C PHE A 71 5.39 -6.52 1.27
N ARG A 72 5.15 -7.75 1.74
CA ARG A 72 5.20 -8.98 0.94
C ARG A 72 3.93 -9.79 1.09
N ASP A 73 3.59 -10.56 0.07
CA ASP A 73 2.49 -11.54 0.15
C ASP A 73 2.68 -12.59 1.26
N SER A 74 3.92 -12.86 1.66
CA SER A 74 4.24 -13.71 2.81
C SER A 74 3.89 -13.11 4.18
N ASP A 75 3.75 -11.78 4.29
CA ASP A 75 3.59 -11.11 5.59
C ASP A 75 2.28 -11.54 6.27
N MET A 76 1.20 -11.61 5.50
CA MET A 76 -0.12 -11.92 6.01
C MET A 76 -0.94 -12.74 5.03
N LYS A 77 -1.94 -13.48 5.55
CA LYS A 77 -2.89 -14.20 4.71
C LYS A 77 -3.70 -13.23 3.85
N PRO A 78 -4.11 -13.60 2.63
CA PRO A 78 -4.93 -12.75 1.75
C PRO A 78 -6.18 -12.20 2.43
N SER A 79 -6.85 -13.00 3.27
CA SER A 79 -8.04 -12.57 4.00
C SER A 79 -7.78 -11.49 5.05
N VAL A 80 -6.57 -11.42 5.61
CA VAL A 80 -6.15 -10.34 6.51
C VAL A 80 -5.86 -9.08 5.71
N PHE A 81 -5.13 -9.21 4.60
CA PHE A 81 -4.80 -8.10 3.71
C PHE A 81 -6.05 -7.41 3.15
N ILE A 82 -6.98 -8.19 2.60
CA ILE A 82 -8.25 -7.67 2.07
C ILE A 82 -8.99 -6.88 3.14
N ARG A 83 -9.12 -7.46 4.32
CA ARG A 83 -9.76 -6.84 5.48
C ARG A 83 -9.08 -5.53 5.91
N PHE A 84 -7.75 -5.46 5.82
CA PHE A 84 -6.98 -4.26 6.14
C PHE A 84 -7.24 -3.11 5.15
N ILE A 85 -7.38 -3.40 3.86
CA ILE A 85 -7.58 -2.37 2.83
C ILE A 85 -9.05 -2.10 2.49
N ASP A 86 -10.01 -2.79 3.13
CA ASP A 86 -11.42 -2.66 2.78
C ASP A 86 -12.08 -1.42 3.38
N TYR A 87 -13.31 -1.17 2.93
CA TYR A 87 -14.17 -0.10 3.43
C TYR A 87 -14.70 -0.37 4.84
N TYR A 88 -14.69 -1.61 5.32
CA TYR A 88 -15.21 -1.93 6.64
C TYR A 88 -14.25 -1.54 7.75
N ILE A 89 -14.82 -0.94 8.81
CA ILE A 89 -14.10 -0.66 10.05
C ILE A 89 -14.08 -1.95 10.85
N ILE A 90 -12.90 -2.55 10.96
CA ILE A 90 -12.68 -3.81 11.65
C ILE A 90 -11.60 -3.67 12.71
N PRO A 91 -11.61 -4.50 13.77
CA PRO A 91 -10.53 -4.53 14.73
C PRO A 91 -9.23 -5.05 14.09
N LEU A 92 -8.19 -4.23 14.17
CA LEU A 92 -6.79 -4.64 13.96
C LEU A 92 -6.27 -5.19 15.28
N ASN A 93 -5.82 -6.44 15.25
CA ASN A 93 -5.23 -7.09 16.41
C ASN A 93 -3.84 -6.48 16.69
N ILE A 94 -3.69 -5.73 17.77
CA ILE A 94 -2.40 -5.22 18.23
C ILE A 94 -2.00 -5.97 19.50
N LYS A 95 -0.72 -5.91 19.92
CA LYS A 95 -0.30 -6.66 21.12
C LYS A 95 -1.06 -6.17 22.36
N GLY A 96 -1.86 -7.07 22.96
CA GLY A 96 -2.62 -6.82 24.18
C GLY A 96 -3.92 -6.02 24.00
N TRP A 97 -4.29 -5.62 22.78
CA TRP A 97 -5.50 -4.82 22.53
C TRP A 97 -5.99 -4.95 21.09
N HIS A 98 -7.04 -4.20 20.72
CA HIS A 98 -7.47 -4.04 19.34
C HIS A 98 -7.75 -2.57 19.04
N VAL A 99 -7.37 -2.13 17.84
CA VAL A 99 -7.67 -0.77 17.35
C VAL A 99 -8.56 -0.88 16.13
N MET A 100 -9.59 -0.04 16.04
CA MET A 100 -10.46 -0.04 14.87
C MET A 100 -9.72 0.54 13.66
N ASN A 101 -9.74 -0.17 12.53
CA ASN A 101 -9.13 0.26 11.28
C ASN A 101 -9.88 1.46 10.68
N ARG A 102 -9.44 2.67 11.03
CA ARG A 102 -10.01 3.92 10.52
C ARG A 102 -9.15 4.58 9.44
N TYR A 103 -8.23 3.83 8.81
CA TYR A 103 -7.45 4.37 7.70
C TYR A 103 -8.35 4.65 6.48
N GLU A 104 -8.35 5.92 6.07
CA GLU A 104 -9.00 6.43 4.86
C GLU A 104 -7.99 6.52 3.70
N LYS A 105 -6.70 6.60 4.02
CA LYS A 105 -5.61 6.58 3.04
C LYS A 105 -4.56 5.58 3.45
N ILE A 106 -4.22 4.65 2.56
CA ILE A 106 -3.27 3.58 2.83
C ILE A 106 -2.20 3.58 1.74
N TYR A 107 -0.96 3.85 2.15
CA TYR A 107 0.21 3.65 1.31
C TYR A 107 0.77 2.25 1.56
N ILE A 108 1.06 1.52 0.48
CA ILE A 108 1.72 0.22 0.54
C ILE A 108 2.95 0.32 -0.34
N THR A 109 4.12 0.06 0.21
CA THR A 109 5.35 -0.06 -0.57
C THR A 109 5.77 -1.51 -0.68
N SER A 110 6.21 -1.96 -1.86
CA SER A 110 6.68 -3.33 -2.05
C SER A 110 7.79 -3.43 -3.09
N VAL A 111 8.59 -4.49 -3.03
CA VAL A 111 9.43 -4.89 -4.19
C VAL A 111 8.66 -5.78 -5.17
N GLN A 112 7.55 -6.38 -4.73
CA GLN A 112 6.70 -7.22 -5.54
C GLN A 112 5.74 -6.34 -6.34
N PRO A 113 5.52 -6.62 -7.64
CA PRO A 113 4.46 -5.95 -8.38
C PRO A 113 3.08 -6.33 -7.81
N HIS A 114 2.13 -5.40 -7.84
CA HIS A 114 0.75 -5.62 -7.36
C HIS A 114 0.07 -6.88 -7.94
N ARG A 115 0.45 -7.29 -9.17
CA ARG A 115 -0.09 -8.49 -9.84
C ARG A 115 0.51 -9.81 -9.36
N SER A 116 1.65 -9.79 -8.67
CA SER A 116 2.24 -11.01 -8.11
C SER A 116 1.72 -11.31 -6.71
N ILE A 117 1.16 -10.31 -6.02
CA ILE A 117 0.62 -10.47 -4.68
C ILE A 117 -0.53 -11.48 -4.72
N TYR A 118 -0.34 -12.62 -4.05
CA TYR A 118 -1.32 -13.73 -3.98
C TYR A 118 -1.73 -14.27 -5.36
N ALA A 119 -0.82 -14.27 -6.33
CA ALA A 119 -1.09 -14.76 -7.69
C ALA A 119 -1.37 -16.28 -7.78
N ASP A 120 -1.04 -17.03 -6.72
CA ASP A 120 -1.22 -18.48 -6.60
C ASP A 120 -2.63 -18.88 -6.14
N LEU A 121 -3.50 -17.91 -5.82
CA LEU A 121 -4.87 -18.19 -5.43
C LEU A 121 -5.65 -18.85 -6.58
N LYS A 122 -6.27 -20.00 -6.28
CA LYS A 122 -7.05 -20.78 -7.24
C LYS A 122 -8.26 -20.03 -7.82
N SER A 123 -8.70 -18.95 -7.17
CA SER A 123 -9.77 -18.09 -7.67
C SER A 123 -9.23 -16.71 -8.01
N ASP A 124 -9.60 -16.25 -9.20
CA ASP A 124 -9.20 -14.97 -9.78
C ASP A 124 -9.96 -13.77 -9.15
N ASP A 125 -11.06 -14.05 -8.46
CA ASP A 125 -12.01 -13.03 -7.99
C ASP A 125 -11.42 -12.09 -6.93
N PRO A 126 -10.76 -12.57 -5.85
CA PRO A 126 -10.17 -11.68 -4.85
C PRO A 126 -9.17 -10.71 -5.49
N HIS A 127 -8.33 -11.22 -6.39
CA HIS A 127 -7.27 -10.46 -7.06
C HIS A 127 -7.81 -9.29 -7.88
N LYS A 128 -8.86 -9.54 -8.67
CA LYS A 128 -9.56 -8.49 -9.44
C LYS A 128 -10.20 -7.44 -8.54
N HIS A 129 -10.71 -7.85 -7.38
CA HIS A 129 -11.37 -6.95 -6.44
C HIS A 129 -10.42 -5.95 -5.78
N TRP A 130 -9.22 -6.33 -5.38
CA TRP A 130 -8.31 -5.35 -4.76
C TRP A 130 -7.57 -4.49 -5.78
N ILE A 131 -7.20 -5.02 -6.96
CA ILE A 131 -6.48 -4.25 -7.98
C ILE A 131 -7.27 -3.00 -8.40
N ARG A 132 -8.59 -3.13 -8.59
CA ARG A 132 -9.45 -1.99 -8.94
C ARG A 132 -9.57 -0.91 -7.85
N ARG A 133 -9.14 -1.20 -6.62
CA ARG A 133 -9.17 -0.25 -5.49
C ARG A 133 -7.84 0.48 -5.31
N MET A 134 -6.78 0.01 -5.97
CA MET A 134 -5.43 0.52 -5.80
C MET A 134 -5.05 1.46 -6.93
N GLU A 135 -4.54 2.63 -6.58
CA GLU A 135 -3.71 3.44 -7.45
C GLU A 135 -2.29 2.86 -7.45
N VAL A 136 -1.85 2.33 -8.59
CA VAL A 136 -0.55 1.67 -8.72
C VAL A 136 0.49 2.66 -9.22
N ILE A 137 1.60 2.77 -8.50
CA ILE A 137 2.76 3.58 -8.87
C ILE A 137 3.97 2.65 -9.01
N HIS A 138 4.53 2.58 -10.21
CA HIS A 138 5.79 1.86 -10.45
C HIS A 138 6.96 2.86 -10.41
N LEU A 139 7.98 2.57 -9.60
CA LEU A 139 9.22 3.32 -9.56
C LEU A 139 10.35 2.49 -10.17
N GLU A 140 11.00 3.05 -11.17
CA GLU A 140 12.15 2.46 -11.86
C GLU A 140 13.44 3.12 -11.37
N ASP A 141 14.56 2.40 -11.48
CA ASP A 141 15.88 2.95 -11.17
C ASP A 141 16.19 4.09 -12.17
N GLU A 142 16.61 5.27 -11.69
CA GLU A 142 16.98 6.41 -12.56
C GLU A 142 18.11 6.04 -13.57
N GLU A 143 18.96 5.06 -13.25
CA GLU A 143 19.97 4.52 -14.17
C GLU A 143 19.37 3.82 -15.41
N SER A 144 18.18 3.22 -15.27
CA SER A 144 17.52 2.52 -16.38
C SER A 144 16.97 3.51 -17.42
N ALA A 145 16.51 4.68 -16.98
CA ALA A 145 16.05 5.74 -17.87
C ALA A 145 17.20 6.38 -18.67
N ASN A 146 18.38 6.53 -18.04
CA ASN A 146 19.55 7.09 -18.70
C ASN A 146 20.18 6.12 -19.72
N SER A 147 20.23 4.81 -19.43
CA SER A 147 20.79 3.81 -20.38
C SER A 147 19.99 3.67 -21.68
N VAL A 148 18.65 3.76 -21.62
CA VAL A 148 17.80 3.76 -22.83
C VAL A 148 18.04 5.02 -23.66
N THR A 149 18.21 6.16 -23.01
CA THR A 149 18.46 7.45 -23.69
C THR A 149 19.83 7.47 -24.36
N GLU A 150 20.86 6.93 -23.71
CA GLU A 150 22.19 6.77 -24.31
C GLU A 150 22.15 5.84 -25.52
N ILE A 151 21.55 4.65 -25.41
CA ILE A 151 21.47 3.70 -26.53
C ILE A 151 20.76 4.33 -27.73
N VAL A 152 19.62 5.00 -27.55
CA VAL A 152 18.87 5.65 -28.66
C VAL A 152 19.69 6.77 -29.31
N SER A 153 20.51 7.50 -28.55
CA SER A 153 21.41 8.52 -29.11
C SER A 153 22.52 7.94 -29.98
N THR A 154 23.01 6.73 -29.67
CA THR A 154 24.07 6.06 -30.44
C THR A 154 23.57 5.52 -31.78
N TRP A 155 22.27 5.25 -31.94
CA TRP A 155 21.70 4.76 -33.20
C TRP A 155 21.31 5.88 -34.19
N GLN A 156 21.28 7.15 -33.77
CA GLN A 156 20.90 8.27 -34.66
C GLN A 156 22.04 8.85 -35.50
N SER A 157 23.26 8.31 -35.42
CA SER A 157 24.44 8.85 -36.13
C SER A 157 24.94 8.05 -37.33
N VAL A 158 24.21 7.03 -37.80
CA VAL A 158 24.53 6.37 -39.07
C VAL A 158 23.70 7.00 -40.20
N ILE A 159 24.15 8.15 -40.68
CA ILE A 159 23.76 8.65 -42.01
C ILE A 159 24.65 7.88 -43.00
N LEU A 160 24.03 7.06 -43.84
CA LEU A 160 24.69 6.43 -44.98
C LEU A 160 24.85 7.50 -46.07
N ASP A 161 26.11 7.79 -46.44
CA ASP A 161 26.48 8.57 -47.63
C ASP A 161 26.08 7.86 -48.93
#